data_AF-A0A1Y3RC02-F1
#
_entry.id   AF-A0A1Y3RC02-F1
#
_cell.length_a   1.000
_cell.length_b   1.000
_cell.length_c   1.000
_cell.angle_alpha   90.00
_cell.angle_beta   90.00
_cell.angle_gamma   90.00
#
_symmetry.space_group_name_H-M   'P 1'
#
loop_
_entity.id
_entity.type
_entity.pdbx_description
1 polymer ?
#
loop_
_entity_poly.entity_id
_entity_poly.type
_entity_poly.pdbx_seq_one_letter_code
_entity_poly.pdbx_strand_id
1 'polypeptide(L)'
;MQSSTANEFSPVVAKPILKWAGGKTQMLSELLPKVPSSYGRYIEPFFGGGALFFALQPKKAIVADSNPELINMYRQVAEHVDDVISYLKKYENISEMFYSVRSMAWETLPKAEAAARTIYLNKTCYNGLYRVNKKGQFNVPFGKYKNPKICDVEALWAASEALKKADIICGDYLLVLEHYAQPGDFVFLDPPYLPISAYSDFKRYTKEQFYEEDHIELAKMVMRLHEKGCHVLLTNSNHPLVHELYAPFKIDVIQTKRHISCNGNTRKGEDVIVTIPPKQHTLIKLAPKPLPAQVSAYPPTRFMGSKSKLLSEIWAVASQFHAETIVDLFSGSGIVGYMFKAQGKTVISNDYMAMSATFTKAMVENNTVTLPIEEARQLLKVHKESDHFVANTFKGLYYTDEENDLIDTLRTNIAEIRDPYKHAIAMTALIRACTKKRPRGIFTYTGQRYNDGRKDLQKSLEQQFLEAVDAVNNAVFDNGKPNRSRNGDAMDLRVEQADLVYIDPPYYSPLSDNEYVRRYHFVEGLARDWKGVEIQQHTQTKKFKSYPTPFSTRKGAADAFDRLFKKFANSVLIVSYSSNSLPTQDEMVALMAKYKEHVEVIPVDYRYSFGNQGDAKTHRNSVQEYLFVGF
;
A
#
# COMPACT_ATOMS: atom_id res chain seq x y z
N MET A 1 -61.06 -30.51 -4.81
CA MET A 1 -60.06 -30.06 -5.79
C MET A 1 -58.74 -29.90 -5.06
N GLN A 2 -57.85 -30.87 -5.26
CA GLN A 2 -56.49 -30.88 -4.70
C GLN A 2 -55.63 -29.89 -5.51
N SER A 3 -55.06 -28.89 -4.84
CA SER A 3 -54.03 -28.02 -5.42
C SER A 3 -52.67 -28.71 -5.30
N SER A 4 -52.08 -29.03 -6.45
CA SER A 4 -50.73 -29.55 -6.60
C SER A 4 -49.68 -28.61 -5.98
N THR A 5 -48.93 -29.11 -5.01
CA THR A 5 -47.70 -28.48 -4.53
C THR A 5 -46.62 -28.64 -5.61
N ALA A 6 -46.24 -27.53 -6.24
CA ALA A 6 -45.03 -27.46 -7.05
C ALA A 6 -43.82 -27.59 -6.12
N ASN A 7 -42.97 -28.60 -6.36
CA ASN A 7 -41.67 -28.73 -5.73
C ASN A 7 -40.80 -27.54 -6.18
N GLU A 8 -40.35 -26.72 -5.23
CA GLU A 8 -39.26 -25.77 -5.43
C GLU A 8 -37.98 -26.55 -5.76
N PHE A 9 -37.52 -26.49 -7.01
CA PHE A 9 -36.23 -27.02 -7.42
C PHE A 9 -35.13 -26.09 -6.90
N SER A 10 -34.49 -26.48 -5.79
CA SER A 10 -33.18 -25.92 -5.40
C SER A 10 -32.17 -26.24 -6.52
N PRO A 11 -31.47 -25.24 -7.11
CA PRO A 11 -30.50 -25.50 -8.16
C PRO A 11 -29.36 -26.37 -7.61
N VAL A 12 -29.10 -27.50 -8.26
CA VAL A 12 -28.02 -28.42 -7.87
C VAL A 12 -26.69 -27.72 -8.09
N VAL A 13 -26.00 -27.41 -6.99
CA VAL A 13 -24.69 -26.75 -7.01
C VAL A 13 -23.64 -27.71 -7.57
N ALA A 14 -22.91 -27.27 -8.59
CA ALA A 14 -21.80 -28.04 -9.18
C ALA A 14 -20.72 -28.35 -8.13
N LYS A 15 -20.21 -29.58 -8.15
CA LYS A 15 -19.21 -30.09 -7.20
C LYS A 15 -18.16 -30.92 -7.94
N PRO A 16 -16.96 -31.09 -7.36
CA PRO A 16 -15.96 -32.03 -7.88
C PRO A 16 -16.54 -33.40 -8.22
N ILE A 17 -16.32 -33.83 -9.47
CA ILE A 17 -16.82 -35.11 -9.99
C ILE A 17 -16.06 -36.26 -9.33
N LEU A 18 -14.73 -36.13 -9.24
CA LEU A 18 -13.83 -37.15 -8.71
C LEU A 18 -13.45 -36.86 -7.26
N LYS A 19 -13.21 -37.93 -6.50
CA LYS A 19 -12.37 -37.83 -5.31
C LYS A 19 -10.92 -37.75 -5.78
N TRP A 20 -10.23 -36.68 -5.43
CA TRP A 20 -8.86 -36.44 -5.87
C TRP A 20 -7.90 -36.32 -4.69
N ALA A 21 -6.70 -36.89 -4.83
CA ALA A 21 -5.66 -36.71 -3.83
C ALA A 21 -5.28 -35.22 -3.76
N GLY A 22 -5.26 -34.64 -2.56
CA GLY A 22 -5.02 -33.20 -2.38
C GLY A 22 -6.23 -32.30 -2.63
N GLY A 23 -7.43 -32.84 -2.88
CA GLY A 23 -8.63 -32.05 -3.16
C GLY A 23 -8.93 -30.96 -2.12
N LYS A 24 -9.04 -29.72 -2.59
CA LYS A 24 -9.11 -28.50 -1.76
C LYS A 24 -10.48 -28.16 -1.19
N THR A 25 -11.46 -29.05 -1.29
CA THR A 25 -12.83 -28.81 -0.78
C THR A 25 -12.85 -28.43 0.70
N GLN A 26 -11.97 -29.02 1.52
CA GLN A 26 -11.87 -28.70 2.95
C GLN A 26 -11.16 -27.36 3.22
N MET A 27 -10.41 -26.83 2.26
CA MET A 27 -9.70 -25.55 2.36
C MET A 27 -10.50 -24.37 1.77
N LEU A 28 -11.68 -24.61 1.20
CA LEU A 28 -12.47 -23.55 0.56
C LEU A 28 -12.81 -22.38 1.49
N SER A 29 -13.03 -22.63 2.78
CA SER A 29 -13.29 -21.56 3.76
C SER A 29 -12.10 -20.60 3.93
N GLU A 30 -10.88 -21.08 3.71
CA GLU A 30 -9.64 -20.30 3.79
C GLU A 30 -9.27 -19.69 2.44
N LEU A 31 -9.62 -20.35 1.33
CA LEU A 31 -9.29 -19.92 -0.03
C LEU A 31 -10.25 -18.83 -0.55
N LEU A 32 -11.57 -19.00 -0.38
CA LEU A 32 -12.57 -18.08 -0.94
C LEU A 32 -12.39 -16.62 -0.46
N PRO A 33 -12.06 -16.33 0.81
CA PRO A 33 -11.82 -14.95 1.25
C PRO A 33 -10.58 -14.29 0.62
N LYS A 34 -9.69 -15.07 -0.02
CA LYS A 34 -8.47 -14.59 -0.66
C LYS A 34 -8.61 -14.43 -2.17
N VAL A 35 -9.75 -14.84 -2.74
CA VAL A 35 -10.06 -14.64 -4.16
C VAL A 35 -10.27 -13.14 -4.40
N PRO A 36 -9.67 -12.55 -5.45
CA PRO A 36 -9.87 -11.14 -5.75
C PRO A 36 -11.34 -10.82 -6.02
N SER A 37 -11.80 -9.65 -5.59
CA SER A 37 -13.18 -9.21 -5.75
C SER A 37 -13.59 -9.02 -7.22
N SER A 38 -12.61 -8.77 -8.10
CA SER A 38 -12.77 -8.70 -9.55
C SER A 38 -11.52 -9.29 -10.23
N TYR A 39 -11.72 -10.03 -11.30
CA TYR A 39 -10.65 -10.60 -12.12
C TYR A 39 -11.16 -10.87 -13.55
N GLY A 40 -10.22 -11.00 -14.50
CA GLY A 40 -10.49 -11.32 -15.90
C GLY A 40 -10.97 -12.77 -16.07
N ARG A 41 -10.05 -13.68 -16.39
CA ARG A 41 -10.31 -15.12 -16.46
C ARG A 41 -9.78 -15.83 -15.23
N TYR A 42 -10.37 -16.98 -14.94
CA TYR A 42 -9.84 -17.95 -13.98
C TYR A 42 -8.89 -18.92 -14.69
N ILE A 43 -7.70 -19.15 -14.15
CA ILE A 43 -6.73 -20.10 -14.71
C ILE A 43 -6.29 -21.09 -13.63
N GLU A 44 -6.47 -22.38 -13.86
CA GLU A 44 -6.04 -23.46 -12.94
C GLU A 44 -5.30 -24.55 -13.73
N PRO A 45 -3.96 -24.48 -13.83
CA PRO A 45 -3.15 -25.40 -14.63
C PRO A 45 -2.80 -26.71 -13.90
N PHE A 46 -3.24 -26.86 -12.65
CA PHE A 46 -3.15 -28.08 -11.85
C PHE A 46 -4.56 -28.52 -11.45
N PHE A 47 -5.41 -28.77 -12.44
CA PHE A 47 -6.85 -28.84 -12.23
C PHE A 47 -7.28 -29.97 -11.28
N GLY A 48 -6.70 -31.17 -11.42
CA GLY A 48 -7.00 -32.29 -10.53
C GLY A 48 -8.51 -32.52 -10.31
N GLY A 49 -9.01 -32.21 -9.11
CA GLY A 49 -10.43 -32.31 -8.75
C GLY A 49 -11.28 -31.06 -8.99
N GLY A 50 -10.69 -29.90 -9.32
CA GLY A 50 -11.38 -28.65 -9.64
C GLY A 50 -12.15 -28.01 -8.48
N ALA A 51 -11.73 -28.23 -7.23
CA ALA A 51 -12.51 -27.83 -6.05
C ALA A 51 -12.80 -26.32 -5.99
N LEU A 52 -11.81 -25.48 -6.30
CA LEU A 52 -11.98 -24.03 -6.31
C LEU A 52 -12.78 -23.57 -7.53
N PHE A 53 -12.51 -24.13 -8.71
CA PHE A 53 -13.29 -23.89 -9.93
C PHE A 53 -14.80 -24.12 -9.73
N PHE A 54 -15.20 -25.28 -9.20
CA PHE A 54 -16.62 -25.61 -8.99
C PHE A 54 -17.27 -24.74 -7.91
N ALA A 55 -16.50 -24.27 -6.92
CA ALA A 55 -16.98 -23.35 -5.91
C ALA A 55 -17.19 -21.93 -6.46
N LEU A 56 -16.31 -21.47 -7.36
CA LEU A 56 -16.37 -20.13 -7.96
C LEU A 56 -17.33 -20.04 -9.15
N GLN A 57 -17.48 -21.12 -9.93
CA GLN A 57 -18.20 -21.16 -11.20
C GLN A 57 -17.88 -19.96 -12.11
N PRO A 58 -16.60 -19.76 -12.48
CA PRO A 58 -16.14 -18.60 -13.23
C PRO A 58 -16.86 -18.49 -14.59
N LYS A 59 -17.09 -17.25 -15.04
CA LYS A 59 -17.74 -16.97 -16.34
C LYS A 59 -16.86 -17.35 -17.54
N LYS A 60 -15.54 -17.25 -17.38
CA LYS A 60 -14.51 -17.61 -18.36
C LYS A 60 -13.35 -18.25 -17.61
N ALA A 61 -12.95 -19.43 -18.02
CA ALA A 61 -11.86 -20.14 -17.37
C ALA A 61 -10.97 -20.90 -18.35
N ILE A 62 -9.75 -21.17 -17.90
CA ILE A 62 -8.81 -22.08 -18.53
C ILE A 62 -8.40 -23.07 -17.46
N VAL A 63 -8.72 -24.34 -17.69
CA VAL A 63 -8.38 -25.43 -16.77
C VAL A 63 -7.48 -26.39 -17.49
N ALA A 64 -6.38 -26.76 -16.85
CA ALA A 64 -5.42 -27.67 -17.44
C ALA A 64 -4.84 -28.66 -16.44
N ASP A 65 -4.36 -29.79 -16.96
CA ASP A 65 -3.67 -30.81 -16.21
C ASP A 65 -2.79 -31.62 -17.17
N SER A 66 -1.68 -32.14 -16.68
CA SER A 66 -0.78 -32.98 -17.49
C SER A 66 -1.35 -34.39 -17.71
N ASN A 67 -2.37 -34.80 -16.93
CA ASN A 67 -2.97 -36.13 -17.06
C ASN A 67 -3.99 -36.20 -18.22
N PRO A 68 -3.69 -36.92 -19.31
CA PRO A 68 -4.56 -36.98 -20.48
C PRO A 68 -5.88 -37.73 -20.23
N GLU A 69 -5.89 -38.75 -19.36
CA GLU A 69 -7.12 -39.49 -19.02
C GLU A 69 -8.09 -38.59 -18.24
N LEU A 70 -7.55 -37.77 -17.31
CA LEU A 70 -8.31 -36.79 -16.55
C LEU A 70 -8.92 -35.71 -17.45
N ILE A 71 -8.12 -35.17 -18.37
CA ILE A 71 -8.58 -34.13 -19.29
C ILE A 71 -9.60 -34.68 -20.28
N ASN A 72 -9.44 -35.92 -20.77
CA ASN A 72 -10.49 -36.57 -21.54
C ASN A 72 -11.80 -36.63 -20.75
N MET A 73 -11.75 -37.05 -19.47
CA MET A 73 -12.94 -37.11 -18.63
C MET A 73 -13.66 -35.75 -18.53
N TYR A 74 -12.93 -34.67 -18.20
CA TYR A 74 -13.54 -33.36 -18.09
C TYR A 74 -14.11 -32.84 -19.42
N ARG A 75 -13.41 -33.03 -20.54
CA ARG A 75 -13.91 -32.65 -21.88
C ARG A 75 -15.20 -33.38 -22.22
N GLN A 76 -15.25 -34.68 -21.97
CA GLN A 76 -16.44 -35.48 -22.27
C GLN A 76 -17.61 -35.16 -21.33
N VAL A 77 -17.36 -34.81 -20.07
CA VAL A 77 -18.43 -34.29 -19.20
C VAL A 77 -18.87 -32.88 -19.64
N ALA A 78 -17.98 -32.04 -20.17
CA ALA A 78 -18.36 -30.73 -20.69
C ALA A 78 -19.25 -30.83 -21.94
N GLU A 79 -18.88 -31.70 -22.90
CA GLU A 79 -19.46 -31.70 -24.25
C GLU A 79 -20.44 -32.86 -24.51
N HIS A 80 -20.28 -34.00 -23.84
CA HIS A 80 -20.96 -35.28 -24.13
C HIS A 80 -21.49 -35.97 -22.86
N VAL A 81 -21.98 -35.19 -21.90
CA VAL A 81 -22.36 -35.68 -20.56
C VAL A 81 -23.41 -36.80 -20.60
N ASP A 82 -24.37 -36.75 -21.53
CA ASP A 82 -25.43 -37.76 -21.63
C ASP A 82 -24.88 -39.12 -22.08
N ASP A 83 -23.90 -39.13 -22.98
CA ASP A 83 -23.20 -40.35 -23.39
C ASP A 83 -22.43 -40.95 -22.21
N VAL A 84 -21.70 -40.11 -21.47
CA VAL A 84 -20.98 -40.53 -20.25
C VAL A 84 -21.95 -41.14 -19.23
N ILE A 85 -23.11 -40.51 -18.99
CA ILE A 85 -24.17 -41.02 -18.12
C ILE A 85 -24.69 -42.36 -18.64
N SER A 86 -24.91 -42.50 -19.94
CA SER A 86 -25.40 -43.75 -20.54
C SER A 86 -24.42 -44.90 -20.34
N TYR A 87 -23.11 -44.66 -20.42
CA TYR A 87 -22.10 -45.68 -20.11
C TYR A 87 -22.03 -45.97 -18.61
N LEU A 88 -22.04 -44.94 -17.76
CA LEU A 88 -21.99 -45.09 -16.30
C LEU A 88 -23.14 -45.94 -15.75
N LYS A 89 -24.35 -45.82 -16.31
CA LYS A 89 -25.53 -46.62 -15.92
C LYS A 89 -25.37 -48.11 -16.18
N LYS A 90 -24.43 -48.52 -17.03
CA LYS A 90 -24.16 -49.94 -17.34
C LYS A 90 -23.21 -50.58 -16.33
N TYR A 91 -22.49 -49.78 -15.53
CA TYR A 91 -21.52 -50.31 -14.59
C TYR A 91 -22.13 -50.62 -13.22
N GLU A 92 -21.83 -51.81 -12.72
CA GLU A 92 -22.26 -52.32 -11.42
C GLU A 92 -21.08 -52.42 -10.45
N ASN A 93 -21.33 -52.16 -9.17
CA ASN A 93 -20.31 -52.21 -8.12
C ASN A 93 -20.00 -53.66 -7.68
N ILE A 94 -19.49 -54.48 -8.59
CA ILE A 94 -19.08 -55.87 -8.32
C ILE A 94 -17.60 -56.08 -8.66
N SER A 95 -16.93 -56.96 -7.90
CA SER A 95 -15.48 -57.15 -8.01
C SER A 95 -15.04 -57.62 -9.39
N GLU A 96 -15.83 -58.49 -10.03
CA GLU A 96 -15.54 -59.01 -11.37
C GLU A 96 -15.55 -57.89 -12.41
N MET A 97 -16.63 -57.10 -12.45
CA MET A 97 -16.76 -55.97 -13.37
C MET A 97 -15.69 -54.90 -13.09
N PHE A 98 -15.39 -54.59 -11.83
CA PHE A 98 -14.31 -53.66 -11.49
C PHE A 98 -12.98 -54.06 -12.14
N TYR A 99 -12.56 -55.32 -12.01
CA TYR A 99 -11.29 -55.75 -12.59
C TYR A 99 -11.32 -55.85 -14.11
N SER A 100 -12.47 -56.20 -14.69
CA SER A 100 -12.69 -56.14 -16.15
C SER A 100 -12.52 -54.72 -16.68
N VAL A 101 -13.26 -53.75 -16.14
CA VAL A 101 -13.19 -52.34 -16.53
C VAL A 101 -11.80 -51.74 -16.27
N ARG A 102 -11.16 -52.11 -15.14
CA ARG A 102 -9.79 -51.66 -14.82
C ARG A 102 -8.77 -52.14 -15.85
N SER A 103 -8.94 -53.34 -16.41
CA SER A 103 -8.02 -53.92 -17.40
C SER A 103 -8.11 -53.26 -18.78
N MET A 104 -9.20 -52.54 -19.08
CA MET A 104 -9.38 -51.82 -20.34
C MET A 104 -8.39 -50.66 -20.44
N ALA A 105 -7.78 -50.50 -21.62
CA ALA A 105 -6.94 -49.35 -21.95
C ALA A 105 -7.84 -48.19 -22.40
N TRP A 106 -7.83 -47.07 -21.68
CA TRP A 106 -8.73 -45.94 -21.92
C TRP A 106 -8.51 -45.31 -23.30
N GLU A 107 -7.28 -45.40 -23.83
CA GLU A 107 -6.87 -44.90 -25.14
C GLU A 107 -7.59 -45.62 -26.30
N THR A 108 -8.07 -46.84 -26.05
CA THR A 108 -8.74 -47.69 -27.06
C THR A 108 -10.27 -47.61 -26.99
N LEU A 109 -10.82 -46.99 -25.96
CA LEU A 109 -12.26 -46.84 -25.77
C LEU A 109 -12.78 -45.61 -26.50
N PRO A 110 -14.07 -45.59 -26.89
CA PRO A 110 -14.76 -44.34 -27.22
C PRO A 110 -14.55 -43.31 -26.11
N LYS A 111 -14.31 -42.04 -26.47
CA LYS A 111 -13.89 -41.00 -25.49
C LYS A 111 -14.86 -40.88 -24.30
N ALA A 112 -16.17 -40.89 -24.56
CA ALA A 112 -17.21 -40.83 -23.53
C ALA A 112 -17.22 -42.08 -22.63
N GLU A 113 -16.95 -43.26 -23.19
CA GLU A 113 -16.80 -44.50 -22.41
C GLU A 113 -15.53 -44.48 -21.56
N ALA A 114 -14.41 -43.97 -22.10
CA ALA A 114 -13.19 -43.76 -21.34
C ALA A 114 -13.42 -42.84 -20.13
N ALA A 115 -14.16 -41.75 -20.31
CA ALA A 115 -14.55 -40.84 -19.23
C ALA A 115 -15.44 -41.53 -18.18
N ALA A 116 -16.45 -42.29 -18.62
CA ALA A 116 -17.30 -43.08 -17.75
C ALA A 116 -16.49 -44.12 -16.94
N ARG A 117 -15.55 -44.80 -17.59
CA ARG A 117 -14.60 -45.71 -16.94
C ARG A 117 -13.80 -45.01 -15.86
N THR A 118 -13.22 -43.84 -16.12
CA THR A 118 -12.43 -43.08 -15.12
C THR A 118 -13.26 -42.72 -13.90
N ILE A 119 -14.50 -42.23 -14.11
CA ILE A 119 -15.43 -41.91 -13.02
C ILE A 119 -15.80 -43.17 -12.23
N TYR A 120 -16.18 -44.26 -12.91
CA TYR A 120 -16.53 -45.53 -12.29
C TYR A 120 -15.39 -46.07 -11.42
N LEU A 121 -14.17 -46.14 -11.97
CA LEU A 121 -13.01 -46.60 -11.22
C LEU A 121 -12.75 -45.73 -10.00
N ASN A 122 -12.84 -44.40 -10.12
CA ASN A 122 -12.65 -43.51 -8.97
C ASN A 122 -13.71 -43.70 -7.87
N LYS A 123 -14.97 -43.93 -8.23
CA LYS A 123 -16.05 -44.13 -7.25
C LYS A 123 -16.01 -45.49 -6.58
N THR A 124 -15.36 -46.49 -7.19
CA THR A 124 -15.40 -47.88 -6.73
C THR A 124 -14.05 -48.42 -6.25
N CYS A 125 -12.92 -47.76 -6.57
CA CYS A 125 -11.58 -48.17 -6.14
C CYS A 125 -11.28 -47.78 -4.69
N TYR A 126 -10.29 -48.42 -4.09
CA TYR A 126 -9.86 -48.13 -2.73
C TYR A 126 -9.52 -46.65 -2.53
N ASN A 127 -10.24 -46.02 -1.61
CA ASN A 127 -10.13 -44.61 -1.22
C ASN A 127 -10.38 -43.59 -2.34
N GLY A 128 -10.89 -43.98 -3.51
CA GLY A 128 -11.06 -43.09 -4.66
C GLY A 128 -9.74 -42.48 -5.13
N LEU A 129 -8.66 -43.26 -5.03
CA LEU A 129 -7.34 -42.83 -5.48
C LEU A 129 -7.23 -42.98 -6.99
N TYR A 130 -6.58 -42.01 -7.64
CA TYR A 130 -6.05 -42.18 -8.98
C TYR A 130 -4.56 -42.53 -8.88
N ARG A 131 -4.19 -43.74 -9.32
CA ARG A 131 -2.80 -44.20 -9.28
C ARG A 131 -2.51 -45.13 -10.45
N VAL A 132 -1.41 -44.87 -11.12
CA VAL A 132 -0.94 -45.66 -12.27
C VAL A 132 0.39 -46.36 -11.97
N ASN A 133 0.68 -47.44 -12.69
CA ASN A 133 2.00 -48.08 -12.67
C ASN A 133 2.98 -47.37 -13.62
N LYS A 134 4.23 -47.84 -13.71
CA LYS A 134 5.25 -47.28 -14.63
C LYS A 134 4.84 -47.35 -16.11
N LYS A 135 3.92 -48.24 -16.47
CA LYS A 135 3.34 -48.38 -17.82
C LYS A 135 2.14 -47.44 -18.04
N GLY A 136 1.79 -46.58 -17.08
CA GLY A 136 0.65 -45.67 -17.17
C GLY A 136 -0.71 -46.31 -16.87
N GLN A 137 -0.74 -47.59 -16.48
CA GLN A 137 -2.00 -48.31 -16.28
C GLN A 137 -2.51 -48.14 -14.85
N PHE A 138 -3.81 -47.84 -14.70
CA PHE A 138 -4.48 -47.73 -13.41
C PHE A 138 -4.34 -49.01 -12.57
N ASN A 139 -3.85 -48.89 -11.34
CA ASN A 139 -3.48 -50.07 -10.52
C ASN A 139 -4.07 -50.07 -9.09
N VAL A 140 -5.10 -49.26 -8.81
CA VAL A 140 -5.77 -49.24 -7.50
C VAL A 140 -6.69 -50.46 -7.38
N PRO A 141 -6.71 -51.18 -6.23
CA PRO A 141 -7.61 -52.31 -6.02
C PRO A 141 -9.07 -51.87 -5.78
N PHE A 142 -9.98 -52.83 -5.84
CA PHE A 142 -11.40 -52.61 -5.56
C PHE A 142 -11.63 -52.15 -4.12
N GLY A 143 -12.48 -51.13 -3.92
CA GLY A 143 -12.68 -50.45 -2.63
C GLY A 143 -13.72 -51.09 -1.71
N LYS A 144 -14.52 -52.05 -2.20
CA LYS A 144 -15.57 -52.77 -1.43
C LYS A 144 -16.59 -51.84 -0.74
N TYR A 145 -16.93 -50.72 -1.36
CA TYR A 145 -18.01 -49.84 -0.88
C TYR A 145 -19.37 -50.53 -0.98
N LYS A 146 -20.29 -50.29 -0.03
CA LYS A 146 -21.62 -50.92 -0.03
C LYS A 146 -22.53 -50.39 -1.13
N ASN A 147 -22.60 -49.06 -1.30
CA ASN A 147 -23.45 -48.42 -2.31
C ASN A 147 -22.80 -47.11 -2.79
N PRO A 148 -21.70 -47.18 -3.57
CA PRO A 148 -21.08 -45.97 -4.11
C PRO A 148 -22.01 -45.33 -5.13
N LYS A 149 -22.16 -44.01 -5.07
CA LYS A 149 -22.91 -43.24 -6.07
C LYS A 149 -22.08 -43.17 -7.37
N ILE A 150 -22.18 -44.22 -8.18
CA ILE A 150 -21.44 -44.38 -9.45
C ILE A 150 -21.90 -43.36 -10.48
N CYS A 151 -23.22 -43.24 -10.68
CA CYS A 151 -23.83 -42.31 -11.61
C CYS A 151 -24.67 -41.29 -10.85
N ASP A 152 -24.12 -40.10 -10.62
CA ASP A 152 -24.83 -38.95 -10.06
C ASP A 152 -25.28 -38.02 -11.19
N VAL A 153 -26.42 -38.34 -11.80
CA VAL A 153 -26.91 -37.67 -13.02
C VAL A 153 -27.02 -36.16 -12.84
N GLU A 154 -27.65 -35.71 -11.76
CA GLU A 154 -27.84 -34.29 -11.47
C GLU A 154 -26.50 -33.56 -11.26
N ALA A 155 -25.57 -34.16 -10.51
CA ALA A 155 -24.26 -33.57 -10.29
C ALA A 155 -23.41 -33.51 -11.57
N LEU A 156 -23.53 -34.51 -12.45
CA LEU A 156 -22.83 -34.54 -13.74
C LEU A 156 -23.36 -33.46 -14.68
N TRP A 157 -24.67 -33.25 -14.76
CA TRP A 157 -25.24 -32.14 -15.52
C TRP A 157 -24.81 -30.78 -14.95
N ALA A 158 -24.87 -30.60 -13.63
CA ALA A 158 -24.40 -29.36 -12.99
C ALA A 158 -22.90 -29.10 -13.26
N ALA A 159 -22.07 -30.15 -13.20
CA ALA A 159 -20.66 -30.04 -13.55
C ALA A 159 -20.43 -29.74 -15.03
N SER A 160 -21.21 -30.34 -15.94
CA SER A 160 -21.18 -30.07 -17.38
C SER A 160 -21.43 -28.58 -17.66
N GLU A 161 -22.48 -28.01 -17.07
CA GLU A 161 -22.81 -26.58 -17.25
C GLU A 161 -21.72 -25.62 -16.74
N ALA A 162 -21.00 -26.00 -15.69
CA ALA A 162 -19.85 -25.24 -15.23
C ALA A 162 -18.65 -25.38 -16.19
N LEU A 163 -18.35 -26.61 -16.62
CA LEU A 163 -17.20 -26.94 -17.45
C LEU A 163 -17.30 -26.38 -18.88
N LYS A 164 -18.51 -26.24 -19.45
CA LYS A 164 -18.74 -25.61 -20.76
C LYS A 164 -18.24 -24.16 -20.85
N LYS A 165 -18.00 -23.50 -19.71
CA LYS A 165 -17.48 -22.13 -19.63
C LYS A 165 -15.95 -22.06 -19.58
N ALA A 166 -15.28 -23.21 -19.65
CA ALA A 166 -13.85 -23.34 -19.53
C ALA A 166 -13.22 -23.93 -20.79
N ASP A 167 -12.06 -23.40 -21.19
CA ASP A 167 -11.17 -24.07 -22.13
C ASP A 167 -10.42 -25.17 -21.37
N ILE A 168 -10.65 -26.43 -21.71
CA ILE A 168 -10.09 -27.60 -21.01
C ILE A 168 -8.89 -28.12 -21.80
N ILE A 169 -7.69 -27.98 -21.24
CA ILE A 169 -6.41 -28.20 -21.94
C ILE A 169 -5.64 -29.36 -21.30
N CYS A 170 -5.07 -30.23 -22.12
CA CYS A 170 -4.06 -31.20 -21.67
C CYS A 170 -2.69 -30.63 -22.01
N GLY A 171 -1.88 -30.34 -20.99
CA GLY A 171 -0.59 -29.71 -21.21
C GLY A 171 0.17 -29.45 -19.93
N ASP A 172 1.45 -29.11 -20.10
CA ASP A 172 2.31 -28.66 -19.01
C ASP A 172 1.88 -27.29 -18.48
N TYR A 173 2.01 -27.11 -17.15
CA TYR A 173 1.55 -25.91 -16.47
C TYR A 173 2.31 -24.65 -16.90
N LEU A 174 3.61 -24.73 -17.19
CA LEU A 174 4.39 -23.57 -17.63
C LEU A 174 3.89 -23.09 -18.99
N LEU A 175 3.72 -24.02 -19.93
CA LEU A 175 3.22 -23.67 -21.27
C LEU A 175 1.81 -23.07 -21.21
N VAL A 176 0.92 -23.64 -20.39
CA VAL A 176 -0.43 -23.09 -20.21
C VAL A 176 -0.36 -21.66 -19.65
N LEU A 177 0.45 -21.43 -18.62
CA LEU A 177 0.59 -20.10 -18.04
C LEU A 177 1.22 -19.10 -19.02
N GLU A 178 2.25 -19.50 -19.77
CA GLU A 178 2.93 -18.64 -20.75
C GLU A 178 2.01 -18.24 -21.92
N HIS A 179 1.28 -19.21 -22.48
CA HIS A 179 0.43 -18.97 -23.64
C HIS A 179 -0.83 -18.20 -23.28
N TYR A 180 -1.42 -18.49 -22.12
CA TYR A 180 -2.78 -18.04 -21.86
C TYR A 180 -2.88 -16.90 -20.84
N ALA A 181 -2.02 -16.78 -19.83
CA ALA A 181 -2.21 -15.78 -18.78
C ALA A 181 -2.09 -14.34 -19.32
N GLN A 182 -3.01 -13.46 -18.93
CA GLN A 182 -3.04 -12.05 -19.31
C GLN A 182 -3.18 -11.15 -18.07
N PRO A 183 -2.80 -9.85 -18.16
CA PRO A 183 -2.99 -8.91 -17.05
C PRO A 183 -4.43 -8.92 -16.51
N GLY A 184 -4.58 -8.92 -15.20
CA GLY A 184 -5.87 -8.95 -14.50
C GLY A 184 -6.51 -10.34 -14.36
N ASP A 185 -5.93 -11.41 -14.93
CA ASP A 185 -6.40 -12.78 -14.71
C ASP A 185 -6.15 -13.24 -13.27
N PHE A 186 -6.99 -14.15 -12.78
CA PHE A 186 -6.81 -14.85 -11.51
C PHE A 186 -6.30 -16.27 -11.76
N VAL A 187 -5.10 -16.56 -11.26
CA VAL A 187 -4.42 -17.84 -11.40
C VAL A 187 -4.40 -18.57 -10.06
N PHE A 188 -4.96 -19.77 -10.02
CA PHE A 188 -4.88 -20.67 -8.87
C PHE A 188 -3.88 -21.80 -9.14
N LEU A 189 -2.89 -21.93 -8.26
CA LEU A 189 -1.80 -22.90 -8.39
C LEU A 189 -1.83 -23.89 -7.23
N ASP A 190 -2.10 -25.15 -7.54
CA ASP A 190 -2.08 -26.25 -6.58
C ASP A 190 -1.16 -27.38 -7.04
N PRO A 191 0.17 -27.14 -7.11
CA PRO A 191 1.12 -28.15 -7.57
C PRO A 191 1.15 -29.36 -6.61
N PRO A 192 1.71 -30.49 -7.04
CA PRO A 192 2.09 -31.56 -6.12
C PRO A 192 2.99 -31.03 -4.99
N TYR A 193 2.72 -31.39 -3.74
CA TYR A 193 3.39 -30.79 -2.58
C TYR A 193 4.79 -31.38 -2.33
N LEU A 194 5.69 -30.53 -1.80
CA LEU A 194 6.99 -30.97 -1.27
C LEU A 194 6.79 -31.89 -0.04
N PRO A 195 7.53 -33.02 0.04
CA PRO A 195 7.50 -33.89 1.22
C PRO A 195 8.14 -33.20 2.43
N ILE A 196 7.47 -33.23 3.59
CA ILE A 196 7.91 -32.55 4.82
C ILE A 196 8.96 -33.39 5.59
N SER A 197 9.10 -34.68 5.26
CA SER A 197 10.15 -35.54 5.80
C SER A 197 10.60 -36.61 4.80
N ALA A 198 11.84 -37.08 4.94
CA ALA A 198 12.43 -38.15 4.11
C ALA A 198 11.61 -39.46 4.08
N TYR A 199 10.71 -39.66 5.06
CA TYR A 199 9.82 -40.82 5.19
C TYR A 199 8.36 -40.56 4.77
N SER A 200 8.01 -39.33 4.39
CA SER A 200 6.67 -38.97 3.92
C SER A 200 6.52 -39.27 2.43
N ASP A 201 6.42 -40.56 2.10
CA ASP A 201 6.47 -41.07 0.73
C ASP A 201 5.12 -40.85 -0.02
N PHE A 202 4.82 -39.59 -0.35
CA PHE A 202 3.80 -39.23 -1.36
C PHE A 202 4.28 -39.47 -2.80
N LYS A 203 5.47 -40.09 -2.97
CA LYS A 203 6.21 -40.36 -4.22
C LYS A 203 5.54 -41.35 -5.21
N ARG A 204 4.22 -41.60 -5.12
CA ARG A 204 3.56 -42.72 -5.82
C ARG A 204 2.45 -42.35 -6.81
N TYR A 205 2.15 -41.07 -7.08
CA TYR A 205 0.87 -40.69 -7.72
C TYR A 205 0.89 -40.15 -9.16
N THR A 206 2.04 -39.98 -9.81
CA THR A 206 2.12 -39.63 -11.25
C THR A 206 3.38 -40.24 -11.89
N LYS A 207 3.35 -40.47 -13.22
CA LYS A 207 4.50 -41.00 -13.99
C LYS A 207 5.64 -39.99 -14.07
N GLU A 208 5.28 -38.69 -14.10
CA GLU A 208 6.17 -37.53 -14.00
C GLU A 208 6.18 -37.04 -12.55
N GLN A 209 7.37 -36.93 -11.97
CA GLN A 209 7.56 -36.51 -10.58
C GLN A 209 7.78 -34.99 -10.58
N PHE A 210 7.10 -34.27 -9.68
CA PHE A 210 7.32 -32.84 -9.46
C PHE A 210 8.41 -32.70 -8.39
N TYR A 211 9.59 -32.25 -8.79
CA TYR A 211 10.79 -32.16 -7.97
C TYR A 211 11.00 -30.75 -7.39
N GLU A 212 12.03 -30.59 -6.56
CA GLU A 212 12.39 -29.28 -6.01
C GLU A 212 12.72 -28.26 -7.12
N GLU A 213 13.35 -28.71 -8.20
CA GLU A 213 13.66 -27.91 -9.38
C GLU A 213 12.37 -27.39 -10.05
N ASP A 214 11.31 -28.20 -10.11
CA ASP A 214 10.02 -27.78 -10.66
C ASP A 214 9.34 -26.73 -9.77
N HIS A 215 9.52 -26.81 -8.45
CA HIS A 215 9.06 -25.74 -7.54
C HIS A 215 9.83 -24.44 -7.73
N ILE A 216 11.14 -24.51 -8.05
CA ILE A 216 11.95 -23.33 -8.38
C ILE A 216 11.48 -22.71 -9.71
N GLU A 217 11.22 -23.51 -10.73
CA GLU A 217 10.68 -23.01 -12.01
C GLU A 217 9.27 -22.44 -11.86
N LEU A 218 8.40 -23.08 -11.07
CA LEU A 218 7.09 -22.54 -10.73
C LEU A 218 7.22 -21.19 -10.01
N ALA A 219 8.16 -21.03 -9.07
CA ALA A 219 8.37 -19.75 -8.39
C ALA A 219 8.81 -18.65 -9.37
N LYS A 220 9.69 -18.97 -10.33
CA LYS A 220 10.05 -18.03 -11.42
C LYS A 220 8.83 -17.65 -12.25
N MET A 221 7.96 -18.60 -12.58
CA MET A 221 6.72 -18.34 -13.30
C MET A 221 5.76 -17.45 -12.49
N VAL A 222 5.61 -17.70 -11.19
CA VAL A 222 4.81 -16.87 -10.28
C VAL A 222 5.30 -15.43 -10.28
N MET A 223 6.62 -15.21 -10.23
CA MET A 223 7.20 -13.86 -10.36
C MET A 223 6.85 -13.22 -11.71
N ARG A 224 6.92 -13.96 -12.82
CA ARG A 224 6.51 -13.43 -14.13
C ARG A 224 5.04 -13.06 -14.17
N LEU A 225 4.16 -13.88 -13.59
CA LEU A 225 2.72 -13.60 -13.50
C LEU A 225 2.42 -12.36 -12.64
N HIS A 226 3.12 -12.22 -11.51
CA HIS A 226 3.08 -11.03 -10.68
C HIS A 226 3.46 -9.78 -11.49
N GLU A 227 4.61 -9.80 -12.15
CA GLU A 227 5.10 -8.71 -13.01
C GLU A 227 4.16 -8.40 -14.18
N LYS A 228 3.47 -9.42 -14.72
CA LYS A 228 2.46 -9.27 -15.78
C LYS A 228 1.15 -8.67 -15.28
N GLY A 229 0.98 -8.48 -13.98
CA GLY A 229 -0.25 -7.95 -13.38
C GLY A 229 -1.36 -8.99 -13.19
N CYS A 230 -1.03 -10.27 -12.99
CA CYS A 230 -2.00 -11.31 -12.63
C CYS A 230 -2.19 -11.38 -11.10
N HIS A 231 -3.39 -11.77 -10.66
CA HIS A 231 -3.61 -12.22 -9.29
C HIS A 231 -3.23 -13.69 -9.18
N VAL A 232 -2.38 -14.07 -8.23
CA VAL A 232 -1.98 -15.48 -8.05
C VAL A 232 -2.25 -15.92 -6.62
N LEU A 233 -2.90 -17.09 -6.48
CA LEU A 233 -3.09 -17.77 -5.21
C LEU A 233 -2.48 -19.17 -5.32
N LEU A 234 -1.54 -19.48 -4.43
CA LEU A 234 -0.80 -20.74 -4.46
C LEU A 234 -0.98 -21.51 -3.16
N THR A 235 -1.18 -22.83 -3.26
CA THR A 235 -1.20 -23.75 -2.11
C THR A 235 -0.01 -24.70 -2.14
N ASN A 236 0.61 -24.95 -0.99
CA ASN A 236 1.70 -25.92 -0.86
C ASN A 236 1.79 -26.51 0.57
N SER A 237 2.73 -27.42 0.80
CA SER A 237 3.08 -27.86 2.15
C SER A 237 3.82 -26.76 2.93
N ASN A 238 3.74 -26.80 4.27
CA ASN A 238 4.55 -25.93 5.13
C ASN A 238 6.02 -26.39 5.16
N HIS A 239 6.72 -26.21 4.04
CA HIS A 239 8.11 -26.62 3.84
C HIS A 239 9.05 -25.38 3.82
N PRO A 240 10.26 -25.43 4.40
CA PRO A 240 11.19 -24.28 4.43
C PRO A 240 11.46 -23.66 3.05
N LEU A 241 11.64 -24.49 2.02
CA LEU A 241 11.84 -24.02 0.64
C LEU A 241 10.68 -23.15 0.14
N VAL A 242 9.42 -23.42 0.55
CA VAL A 242 8.28 -22.59 0.15
C VAL A 242 8.37 -21.20 0.77
N HIS A 243 8.80 -21.10 2.03
CA HIS A 243 9.02 -19.81 2.68
C HIS A 243 10.17 -19.03 2.04
N GLU A 244 11.21 -19.72 1.56
CA GLU A 244 12.31 -19.09 0.84
C GLU A 244 11.89 -18.58 -0.55
N LEU A 245 11.26 -19.45 -1.36
CA LEU A 245 10.85 -19.12 -2.74
C LEU A 245 9.84 -17.97 -2.80
N TYR A 246 8.95 -17.89 -1.81
CA TYR A 246 7.86 -16.90 -1.78
C TYR A 246 8.02 -15.86 -0.66
N ALA A 247 9.22 -15.70 -0.11
CA ALA A 247 9.52 -14.75 0.98
C ALA A 247 9.00 -13.31 0.76
N PRO A 248 8.97 -12.75 -0.48
CA PRO A 248 8.43 -11.40 -0.71
C PRO A 248 6.92 -11.27 -0.54
N PHE A 249 6.17 -12.38 -0.49
CA PHE A 249 4.71 -12.39 -0.52
C PHE A 249 4.11 -12.81 0.83
N LYS A 250 2.80 -12.57 0.98
CA LYS A 250 2.08 -12.99 2.19
C LYS A 250 1.90 -14.51 2.19
N ILE A 251 2.41 -15.16 3.23
CA ILE A 251 2.28 -16.60 3.47
C ILE A 251 1.41 -16.81 4.72
N ASP A 252 0.28 -17.48 4.55
CA ASP A 252 -0.61 -17.89 5.65
C ASP A 252 -0.45 -19.40 5.90
N VAL A 253 -0.13 -19.80 7.13
CA VAL A 253 -0.04 -21.21 7.53
C VAL A 253 -1.39 -21.68 8.07
N ILE A 254 -1.93 -22.78 7.53
CA ILE A 254 -3.20 -23.35 7.93
C ILE A 254 -3.05 -24.79 8.46
N GLN A 255 -3.90 -25.16 9.41
CA GLN A 255 -3.95 -26.50 9.97
C GLN A 255 -4.87 -27.40 9.15
N THR A 256 -4.36 -28.52 8.61
CA THR A 256 -5.11 -29.46 7.77
C THR A 256 -5.20 -30.86 8.38
N LYS A 257 -6.33 -31.55 8.13
CA LYS A 257 -6.57 -32.93 8.58
C LYS A 257 -6.19 -33.90 7.46
N ARG A 258 -5.06 -34.61 7.58
CA ARG A 258 -4.64 -35.59 6.57
C ARG A 258 -5.35 -36.94 6.79
N HIS A 259 -6.43 -37.20 6.03
CA HIS A 259 -7.24 -38.42 6.15
C HIS A 259 -6.66 -39.69 5.47
N ILE A 260 -5.47 -39.61 4.86
CA ILE A 260 -4.87 -40.70 4.07
C ILE A 260 -3.94 -41.61 4.93
N SER A 261 -3.55 -41.18 6.13
CA SER A 261 -2.73 -41.99 7.06
C SER A 261 -3.54 -43.15 7.66
N CYS A 262 -2.97 -44.36 7.65
CA CYS A 262 -3.54 -45.55 8.27
C CYS A 262 -3.58 -45.48 9.81
N ASN A 263 -2.88 -44.50 10.42
CA ASN A 263 -2.79 -44.34 11.86
C ASN A 263 -3.53 -43.07 12.34
N GLY A 264 -4.48 -43.22 13.26
CA GLY A 264 -5.41 -42.15 13.69
C GLY A 264 -4.75 -40.97 14.41
N ASN A 265 -3.61 -41.20 15.06
CA ASN A 265 -2.92 -40.22 15.91
C ASN A 265 -1.96 -39.28 15.15
N THR A 266 -1.70 -39.49 13.86
CA THR A 266 -0.77 -38.66 13.04
C THR A 266 -1.49 -37.74 12.04
N ARG A 267 -2.79 -37.50 12.24
CA ARG A 267 -3.68 -36.80 11.27
C ARG A 267 -3.66 -35.26 11.35
N LYS A 268 -2.55 -34.64 11.76
CA LYS A 268 -2.36 -33.18 11.73
C LYS A 268 -1.27 -32.85 10.72
N GLY A 269 -1.58 -31.99 9.75
CA GLY A 269 -0.64 -31.44 8.78
C GLY A 269 -0.75 -29.92 8.76
N GLU A 270 0.29 -29.27 8.27
CA GLU A 270 0.29 -27.83 8.01
C GLU A 270 0.51 -27.62 6.53
N ASP A 271 -0.36 -26.82 5.93
CA ASP A 271 -0.27 -26.38 4.56
C ASP A 271 -0.18 -24.85 4.55
N VAL A 272 0.31 -24.29 3.45
CA VAL A 272 0.48 -22.84 3.30
C VAL A 272 -0.33 -22.33 2.13
N ILE A 273 -0.86 -21.12 2.29
CA ILE A 273 -1.48 -20.35 1.22
C ILE A 273 -0.63 -19.11 1.00
N VAL A 274 -0.13 -18.95 -0.23
CA VAL A 274 0.64 -17.77 -0.65
C VAL A 274 -0.28 -16.89 -1.49
N THR A 275 -0.43 -15.63 -1.09
CA THR A 275 -1.22 -14.63 -1.83
C THR A 275 -0.28 -13.65 -2.53
N ILE A 276 -0.32 -13.64 -3.85
CA ILE A 276 0.54 -12.81 -4.70
C ILE A 276 -0.36 -11.82 -5.47
N PRO A 277 -0.36 -10.53 -5.10
CA PRO A 277 -1.13 -9.52 -5.82
C PRO A 277 -0.48 -9.18 -7.17
N PRO A 278 -1.21 -8.60 -8.13
CA PRO A 278 -0.63 -8.08 -9.36
C PRO A 278 0.36 -6.95 -9.05
N LYS A 279 1.46 -6.86 -9.81
CA LYS A 279 2.34 -5.70 -9.74
C LYS A 279 1.61 -4.48 -10.32
N GLN A 280 1.54 -3.42 -9.53
CA GLN A 280 1.02 -2.15 -10.01
C GLN A 280 2.05 -1.53 -10.96
N HIS A 281 1.70 -1.42 -12.24
CA HIS A 281 2.47 -0.60 -13.18
C HIS A 281 2.17 0.87 -12.90
N THR A 282 3.16 1.59 -12.39
CA THR A 282 3.12 3.04 -12.19
C THR A 282 3.10 3.72 -13.57
N LEU A 283 2.02 4.42 -13.94
CA LEU A 283 1.99 5.25 -15.16
C LEU A 283 2.96 6.42 -15.02
N ILE A 284 3.21 6.86 -13.78
CA ILE A 284 4.14 7.94 -13.46
C ILE A 284 5.58 7.42 -13.58
N LYS A 285 6.29 7.90 -14.62
CA LYS A 285 7.71 7.55 -14.83
C LYS A 285 8.61 8.45 -14.00
N LEU A 286 9.28 7.89 -13.00
CA LEU A 286 10.28 8.62 -12.23
C LEU A 286 11.56 8.79 -13.04
N ALA A 287 11.69 9.94 -13.70
CA ALA A 287 12.96 10.41 -14.24
C ALA A 287 13.42 11.61 -13.38
N PRO A 288 14.65 11.59 -12.83
CA PRO A 288 15.15 12.74 -12.08
C PRO A 288 15.15 13.97 -12.98
N LYS A 289 14.33 14.96 -12.65
CA LYS A 289 14.37 16.26 -13.33
C LYS A 289 15.20 17.22 -12.48
N PRO A 290 16.16 17.94 -13.08
CA PRO A 290 16.97 18.89 -12.34
C PRO A 290 16.10 20.00 -11.76
N LEU A 291 16.40 20.40 -10.52
CA LEU A 291 15.80 21.57 -9.90
C LEU A 291 16.56 22.83 -10.35
N PRO A 292 15.87 23.96 -10.60
CA PRO A 292 16.52 25.23 -10.89
C PRO A 292 17.50 25.63 -9.78
N ALA A 293 18.61 26.26 -10.16
CA ALA A 293 19.60 26.76 -9.20
C ALA A 293 18.99 27.69 -8.14
N GLN A 294 17.93 28.42 -8.51
CA GLN A 294 17.16 29.28 -7.61
C GLN A 294 16.62 28.52 -6.38
N VAL A 295 16.27 27.24 -6.49
CA VAL A 295 15.77 26.44 -5.34
C VAL A 295 16.82 26.38 -4.23
N SER A 296 18.10 26.37 -4.57
CA SER A 296 19.21 26.38 -3.60
C SER A 296 19.39 27.70 -2.86
N ALA A 297 18.78 28.79 -3.32
CA ALA A 297 18.78 30.07 -2.61
C ALA A 297 17.87 30.05 -1.37
N TYR A 298 16.94 29.09 -1.27
CA TYR A 298 16.06 29.00 -0.11
C TYR A 298 16.85 28.71 1.18
N PRO A 299 16.66 29.50 2.25
CA PRO A 299 17.44 29.33 3.47
C PRO A 299 17.23 27.94 4.10
N PRO A 300 18.29 27.21 4.50
CA PRO A 300 18.15 25.90 5.12
C PRO A 300 17.27 25.94 6.37
N THR A 301 16.21 25.14 6.42
CA THR A 301 15.19 25.21 7.48
C THR A 301 15.52 24.28 8.64
N ARG A 302 15.11 24.63 9.86
CA ARG A 302 15.04 23.69 11.01
C ARG A 302 13.58 23.35 11.35
N PHE A 303 12.76 23.23 10.31
CA PHE A 303 11.37 22.85 10.40
C PHE A 303 11.24 21.32 10.38
N MET A 304 10.51 20.75 11.33
CA MET A 304 10.31 19.32 11.47
C MET A 304 9.43 18.81 10.30
N GLY A 305 9.86 17.73 9.64
CA GLY A 305 9.11 17.21 8.48
C GLY A 305 9.30 18.01 7.19
N SER A 306 10.23 18.98 7.15
CA SER A 306 10.54 19.73 5.93
C SER A 306 10.92 18.82 4.77
N LYS A 307 10.29 19.03 3.61
CA LYS A 307 10.44 18.23 2.40
C LYS A 307 11.62 18.64 1.52
N SER A 308 12.58 19.40 2.06
CA SER A 308 13.73 19.92 1.30
C SER A 308 14.58 18.82 0.65
N LYS A 309 14.59 17.61 1.21
CA LYS A 309 15.30 16.45 0.66
C LYS A 309 14.51 15.64 -0.36
N LEU A 310 13.21 15.95 -0.53
CA LEU A 310 12.27 15.21 -1.40
C LEU A 310 11.83 16.03 -2.62
N LEU A 311 12.41 17.21 -2.82
CA LEU A 311 11.96 18.15 -3.85
C LEU A 311 12.12 17.59 -5.26
N SER A 312 13.20 16.84 -5.51
CA SER A 312 13.47 16.24 -6.83
C SER A 312 12.42 15.19 -7.19
N GLU A 313 12.02 14.38 -6.21
CA GLU A 313 11.02 13.33 -6.36
C GLU A 313 9.62 13.92 -6.50
N ILE A 314 9.27 14.90 -5.65
CA ILE A 314 8.00 15.65 -5.76
C ILE A 314 7.89 16.30 -7.14
N TRP A 315 8.96 16.92 -7.64
CA TRP A 315 8.97 17.53 -8.97
C TRP A 315 8.90 16.50 -10.11
N ALA A 316 9.62 15.38 -10.00
CA ALA A 316 9.58 14.31 -10.99
C ALA A 316 8.15 13.79 -11.21
N VAL A 317 7.35 13.73 -10.16
CA VAL A 317 5.92 13.39 -10.22
C VAL A 317 5.11 14.56 -10.77
N ALA A 318 5.13 15.72 -10.11
CA ALA A 318 4.26 16.85 -10.43
C ALA A 318 4.43 17.37 -11.88
N SER A 319 5.65 17.30 -12.41
CA SER A 319 5.97 17.78 -13.76
C SER A 319 5.36 16.95 -14.90
N GLN A 320 4.70 15.83 -14.61
CA GLN A 320 4.02 15.00 -15.60
C GLN A 320 2.60 15.50 -15.93
N PHE A 321 2.05 16.37 -15.09
CA PHE A 321 0.67 16.82 -15.19
C PHE A 321 0.51 18.19 -15.87
N HIS A 322 1.60 18.81 -16.32
CA HIS A 322 1.59 20.12 -17.00
C HIS A 322 0.80 21.22 -16.26
N ALA A 323 0.65 21.10 -14.94
CA ALA A 323 -0.10 22.04 -14.11
C ALA A 323 0.55 23.43 -14.12
N GLU A 324 -0.25 24.49 -14.27
CA GLU A 324 0.21 25.88 -14.26
C GLU A 324 -0.04 26.55 -12.90
N THR A 325 -1.14 26.19 -12.24
CA THR A 325 -1.50 26.69 -10.91
C THR A 325 -1.41 25.58 -9.87
N ILE A 326 -0.54 25.78 -8.88
CA ILE A 326 -0.27 24.84 -7.80
C ILE A 326 -0.78 25.40 -6.48
N VAL A 327 -1.55 24.59 -5.74
CA VAL A 327 -1.91 24.88 -4.35
C VAL A 327 -1.03 24.05 -3.43
N ASP A 328 -0.27 24.71 -2.55
CA ASP A 328 0.60 24.09 -1.54
C ASP A 328 -0.11 24.15 -0.18
N LEU A 329 -0.85 23.09 0.17
CA LEU A 329 -1.56 22.98 1.44
C LEU A 329 -0.64 22.44 2.53
N PHE A 330 -0.76 23.02 3.73
CA PHE A 330 0.12 22.70 4.86
C PHE A 330 1.58 23.02 4.53
N SER A 331 1.80 24.20 3.95
CA SER A 331 3.09 24.59 3.36
C SER A 331 4.29 24.48 4.32
N GLY A 332 4.05 24.53 5.64
CA GLY A 332 5.05 24.26 6.66
C GLY A 332 6.28 25.16 6.53
N SER A 333 7.39 24.57 6.09
CA SER A 333 8.62 25.33 5.90
C SER A 333 8.61 26.25 4.68
N GLY A 334 7.63 26.11 3.77
CA GLY A 334 7.45 26.88 2.53
C GLY A 334 8.30 26.42 1.34
N ILE A 335 9.18 25.43 1.53
CA ILE A 335 10.16 25.01 0.51
C ILE A 335 9.52 24.38 -0.73
N VAL A 336 8.41 23.65 -0.57
CA VAL A 336 7.76 22.97 -1.70
C VAL A 336 7.07 23.99 -2.61
N GLY A 337 6.28 24.91 -2.05
CA GLY A 337 5.77 26.07 -2.79
C GLY A 337 6.86 26.92 -3.43
N TYR A 338 7.99 27.14 -2.75
CA TYR A 338 9.14 27.84 -3.33
C TYR A 338 9.75 27.11 -4.53
N MET A 339 9.87 25.77 -4.44
CA MET A 339 10.32 24.95 -5.57
C MET A 339 9.38 25.09 -6.77
N PHE A 340 8.06 25.01 -6.57
CA PHE A 340 7.11 25.20 -7.66
C PHE A 340 7.17 26.60 -8.28
N LYS A 341 7.36 27.65 -7.45
CA LYS A 341 7.60 29.01 -7.94
C LYS A 341 8.83 29.07 -8.84
N ALA A 342 9.93 28.43 -8.43
CA ALA A 342 11.18 28.38 -9.19
C ALA A 342 11.04 27.61 -10.51
N GLN A 343 10.08 26.69 -10.60
CA GLN A 343 9.70 26.00 -11.83
C GLN A 343 8.75 26.84 -12.72
N GLY A 344 8.56 28.13 -12.41
CA GLY A 344 7.73 29.05 -13.20
C GLY A 344 6.23 28.89 -12.99
N LYS A 345 5.79 28.24 -11.91
CA LYS A 345 4.36 28.00 -11.62
C LYS A 345 3.74 29.13 -10.81
N THR A 346 2.43 29.32 -10.97
CA THR A 346 1.64 30.14 -10.05
C THR A 346 1.43 29.34 -8.79
N VAL A 347 1.83 29.87 -7.63
CA VAL A 347 1.74 29.15 -6.35
C VAL A 347 0.79 29.86 -5.39
N ILE A 348 -0.16 29.09 -4.85
CA ILE A 348 -1.02 29.50 -3.74
C ILE A 348 -0.66 28.64 -2.54
N SER A 349 0.13 29.17 -1.61
CA SER A 349 0.48 28.48 -0.37
C SER A 349 -0.56 28.73 0.72
N ASN A 350 -0.80 27.72 1.54
CA ASN A 350 -1.67 27.83 2.69
C ASN A 350 -1.12 27.08 3.90
N ASP A 351 -1.24 27.70 5.07
CA ASP A 351 -1.00 27.04 6.34
C ASP A 351 -1.81 27.69 7.47
N TYR A 352 -2.19 26.88 8.44
CA TYR A 352 -2.84 27.33 9.66
C TYR A 352 -1.86 28.11 10.56
N MET A 353 -0.59 27.71 10.60
CA MET A 353 0.45 28.38 11.38
C MET A 353 0.83 29.71 10.75
N ALA A 354 0.84 30.77 11.57
CA ALA A 354 1.22 32.11 11.11
C ALA A 354 2.71 32.17 10.75
N MET A 355 3.56 31.40 11.43
CA MET A 355 4.98 31.29 11.08
C MET A 355 5.16 30.78 9.64
N SER A 356 4.48 29.70 9.26
CA SER A 356 4.56 29.11 7.92
C SER A 356 4.03 30.07 6.84
N ALA A 357 2.92 30.76 7.14
CA ALA A 357 2.39 31.80 6.25
C ALA A 357 3.35 32.99 6.11
N THR A 358 4.05 33.38 7.17
CA THR A 358 5.07 34.44 7.12
C THR A 358 6.24 34.07 6.20
N PHE A 359 6.73 32.82 6.28
CA PHE A 359 7.79 32.33 5.38
C PHE A 359 7.37 32.40 3.91
N THR A 360 6.17 31.90 3.60
CA THR A 360 5.68 31.90 2.23
C THR A 360 5.31 33.29 1.74
N LYS A 361 4.87 34.20 2.62
CA LYS A 361 4.70 35.62 2.29
C LYS A 361 6.02 36.27 1.89
N ALA A 362 7.11 35.97 2.61
CA ALA A 362 8.43 36.54 2.38
C ALA A 362 9.15 35.98 1.14
N MET A 363 9.00 34.69 0.83
CA MET A 363 9.82 34.02 -0.19
C MET A 363 9.02 33.43 -1.37
N VAL A 364 7.74 33.11 -1.19
CA VAL A 364 6.87 32.56 -2.26
C VAL A 364 6.04 33.67 -2.90
N GLU A 365 5.23 34.38 -2.12
CA GLU A 365 4.38 35.46 -2.65
C GLU A 365 5.19 36.66 -3.15
N ASN A 366 6.24 37.03 -2.42
CA ASN A 366 7.07 38.18 -2.72
C ASN A 366 7.96 37.94 -3.95
N ASN A 367 7.83 38.79 -4.97
CA ASN A 367 8.62 38.68 -6.20
C ASN A 367 9.84 39.62 -6.22
N THR A 368 9.80 40.77 -5.55
CA THR A 368 10.80 41.83 -5.80
C THR A 368 11.27 42.58 -4.57
N VAL A 369 10.52 42.57 -3.47
CA VAL A 369 10.82 43.42 -2.32
C VAL A 369 11.90 42.78 -1.47
N THR A 370 12.95 43.52 -1.17
CA THR A 370 13.99 43.13 -0.20
C THR A 370 13.98 44.08 0.99
N LEU A 371 14.53 43.64 2.12
CA LEU A 371 14.82 44.49 3.27
C LEU A 371 16.29 44.89 3.26
N PRO A 372 16.66 46.13 2.87
CA PRO A 372 18.05 46.55 2.84
C PRO A 372 18.74 46.36 4.20
N ILE A 373 20.00 45.93 4.17
CA ILE A 373 20.72 45.59 5.41
C ILE A 373 20.82 46.78 6.39
N GLU A 374 20.91 48.01 5.88
CA GLU A 374 20.93 49.22 6.72
C GLU A 374 19.58 49.49 7.41
N GLU A 375 18.46 49.17 6.74
CA GLU A 375 17.14 49.20 7.37
C GLU A 375 17.03 48.10 8.43
N ALA A 376 17.51 46.89 8.13
CA ALA A 376 17.56 45.79 9.10
C ALA A 376 18.39 46.13 10.34
N ARG A 377 19.52 46.85 10.16
CA ARG A 377 20.33 47.37 11.29
C ARG A 377 19.56 48.36 12.15
N GLN A 378 18.67 49.18 11.57
CA GLN A 378 17.85 50.07 12.39
C GLN A 378 16.85 49.29 13.25
N LEU A 379 16.37 48.12 12.82
CA LEU A 379 15.43 47.31 13.61
C LEU A 379 16.04 46.78 14.91
N LEU A 380 17.37 46.71 15.01
CA LEU A 380 18.09 46.27 16.21
C LEU A 380 18.21 47.36 17.29
N LYS A 381 17.93 48.62 16.94
CA LYS A 381 18.06 49.76 17.85
C LYS A 381 16.74 50.03 18.57
N VAL A 382 16.82 50.45 19.82
CA VAL A 382 15.65 50.91 20.57
C VAL A 382 15.23 52.29 20.04
N HIS A 383 14.07 52.35 19.38
CA HIS A 383 13.45 53.62 18.96
C HIS A 383 12.34 54.06 19.92
N LYS A 384 11.68 53.09 20.56
CA LYS A 384 10.63 53.28 21.56
C LYS A 384 10.65 52.14 22.57
N GLU A 385 10.08 52.39 23.74
CA GLU A 385 9.95 51.39 24.78
C GLU A 385 9.07 50.23 24.32
N SER A 386 9.55 49.00 24.52
CA SER A 386 8.79 47.78 24.25
C SER A 386 7.80 47.47 25.38
N ASP A 387 6.89 46.52 25.17
CA ASP A 387 6.02 46.00 26.24
C ASP A 387 6.72 44.99 27.16
N HIS A 388 8.01 44.68 26.90
CA HIS A 388 8.84 43.70 27.62
C HIS A 388 8.20 42.32 27.73
N PHE A 389 7.30 41.95 26.82
CA PHE A 389 6.54 40.73 26.94
C PHE A 389 7.43 39.48 26.95
N VAL A 390 8.44 39.42 26.06
CA VAL A 390 9.34 38.25 25.96
C VAL A 390 10.28 38.22 27.15
N ALA A 391 10.89 39.35 27.50
CA ALA A 391 11.75 39.52 28.67
C ALA A 391 11.08 39.08 29.96
N ASN A 392 9.81 39.44 30.16
CA ASN A 392 9.05 39.07 31.36
C ASN A 392 8.54 37.62 31.32
N THR A 393 7.99 37.17 30.19
CA THR A 393 7.29 35.88 30.13
C THR A 393 8.24 34.69 29.98
N PHE A 394 9.34 34.86 29.26
CA PHE A 394 10.30 33.80 28.91
C PHE A 394 11.66 33.94 29.60
N LYS A 395 11.74 34.78 30.65
CA LYS A 395 12.94 34.97 31.47
C LYS A 395 13.54 33.64 31.92
N GLY A 396 14.84 33.47 31.69
CA GLY A 396 15.59 32.27 32.11
C GLY A 396 15.21 30.97 31.38
N LEU A 397 14.39 31.03 30.32
CA LEU A 397 13.93 29.82 29.61
C LEU A 397 14.78 29.49 28.38
N TYR A 398 14.80 30.38 27.40
CA TYR A 398 15.32 30.08 26.05
C TYR A 398 16.56 30.87 25.65
N TYR A 399 16.64 32.13 26.07
CA TYR A 399 17.66 33.10 25.72
C TYR A 399 18.12 33.86 26.97
N THR A 400 19.25 34.57 26.87
CA THR A 400 19.71 35.46 27.95
C THR A 400 18.76 36.66 28.12
N ASP A 401 18.88 37.40 29.22
CA ASP A 401 18.04 38.57 29.47
C ASP A 401 18.25 39.63 28.36
N GLU A 402 19.50 39.87 27.95
CA GLU A 402 19.84 40.80 26.85
C GLU A 402 19.27 40.34 25.50
N GLU A 403 19.28 39.03 25.24
CA GLU A 403 18.69 38.47 24.02
C GLU A 403 17.16 38.57 24.04
N ASN A 404 16.51 38.42 25.20
CA ASN A 404 15.06 38.61 25.30
C ASN A 404 14.67 40.08 25.06
N ASP A 405 15.41 41.04 25.63
CA ASP A 405 15.20 42.47 25.40
C ASP A 405 15.40 42.84 23.91
N LEU A 406 16.39 42.22 23.26
CA LEU A 406 16.59 42.40 21.82
C LEU A 406 15.43 41.82 20.99
N ILE A 407 14.86 40.68 21.39
CA ILE A 407 13.67 40.11 20.73
C ILE A 407 12.47 41.05 20.89
N ASP A 408 12.28 41.63 22.08
CA ASP A 408 11.23 42.61 22.33
C ASP A 408 11.42 43.88 21.49
N THR A 409 12.65 44.39 21.39
CA THR A 409 13.01 45.53 20.52
C THR A 409 12.71 45.22 19.06
N LEU A 410 13.17 44.07 18.55
CA LEU A 410 12.94 43.65 17.17
C LEU A 410 11.44 43.49 16.89
N ARG A 411 10.68 42.81 17.77
CA ARG A 411 9.22 42.65 17.60
C ARG A 411 8.53 44.00 17.52
N THR A 412 8.89 44.91 18.41
CA THR A 412 8.33 46.26 18.50
C THR A 412 8.57 47.06 17.23
N ASN A 413 9.80 47.02 16.71
CA ASN A 413 10.18 47.74 15.49
C ASN A 413 9.60 47.09 14.22
N ILE A 414 9.56 45.77 14.15
CA ILE A 414 9.00 45.03 13.02
C ILE A 414 7.50 45.33 12.87
N ALA A 415 6.77 45.45 13.98
CA ALA A 415 5.34 45.78 13.97
C ALA A 415 5.01 47.15 13.33
N GLU A 416 5.98 48.06 13.24
CA GLU A 416 5.80 49.38 12.59
C GLU A 416 6.05 49.36 11.07
N ILE A 417 6.60 48.26 10.53
CA ILE A 417 6.87 48.13 9.10
C ILE A 417 5.55 48.03 8.34
N ARG A 418 5.22 49.06 7.56
CA ARG A 418 3.98 49.12 6.76
C ARG A 418 4.01 48.26 5.51
N ASP A 419 5.18 48.09 4.89
CA ASP A 419 5.33 47.23 3.72
C ASP A 419 5.20 45.76 4.14
N PRO A 420 4.20 45.03 3.64
CA PRO A 420 3.90 43.69 4.10
C PRO A 420 5.02 42.68 3.80
N TYR A 421 5.81 42.92 2.74
CA TYR A 421 6.91 42.03 2.35
C TYR A 421 8.16 42.31 3.18
N LYS A 422 8.51 43.59 3.42
CA LYS A 422 9.58 43.94 4.37
C LYS A 422 9.27 43.42 5.77
N HIS A 423 8.01 43.56 6.21
CA HIS A 423 7.54 43.00 7.48
C HIS A 423 7.74 41.47 7.51
N ALA A 424 7.30 40.76 6.47
CA ALA A 424 7.44 39.30 6.39
C ALA A 424 8.91 38.85 6.36
N ILE A 425 9.79 39.58 5.66
CA ILE A 425 11.24 39.30 5.63
C ILE A 425 11.84 39.47 7.03
N ALA A 426 11.56 40.60 7.70
CA ALA A 426 12.08 40.86 9.03
C ALA A 426 11.57 39.84 10.06
N MET A 427 10.28 39.50 10.02
CA MET A 427 9.71 38.50 10.92
C MET A 427 10.26 37.09 10.63
N THR A 428 10.42 36.71 9.36
CA THR A 428 11.09 35.45 8.97
C THR A 428 12.51 35.40 9.51
N ALA A 429 13.25 36.51 9.41
CA ALA A 429 14.62 36.61 9.89
C ALA A 429 14.71 36.48 11.41
N LEU A 430 13.81 37.13 12.16
CA LEU A 430 13.72 37.01 13.62
C LEU A 430 13.41 35.57 14.05
N ILE A 431 12.39 34.95 13.46
CA ILE A 431 12.03 33.55 13.72
C ILE A 431 13.20 32.61 13.44
N ARG A 432 13.90 32.82 12.33
CA ARG A 432 15.09 32.06 11.95
C ARG A 432 16.22 32.24 12.94
N ALA A 433 16.50 33.47 13.36
CA ALA A 433 17.54 33.79 14.33
C ALA A 433 17.28 33.09 15.67
N CYS A 434 16.06 33.24 16.20
CA CYS A 434 15.60 32.54 17.40
C CYS A 434 15.76 31.03 17.27
N THR A 435 15.30 30.44 16.16
CA THR A 435 15.35 28.99 15.94
C THR A 435 16.79 28.47 15.83
N LYS A 436 17.67 29.19 15.12
CA LYS A 436 19.07 28.79 14.93
C LYS A 436 19.89 28.90 16.21
N LYS A 437 19.59 29.89 17.06
CA LYS A 437 20.23 30.10 18.35
C LYS A 437 19.81 29.08 19.43
N ARG A 438 18.87 28.16 19.13
CA ARG A 438 18.49 27.05 20.02
C ARG A 438 19.23 25.75 19.70
N PRO A 439 19.64 24.94 20.71
CA PRO A 439 20.11 23.57 20.52
C PRO A 439 19.06 22.62 19.89
N ARG A 440 19.35 21.31 19.84
CA ARG A 440 18.37 20.30 19.34
C ARG A 440 17.13 20.23 20.25
N GLY A 441 15.98 19.85 19.72
CA GLY A 441 14.72 19.85 20.47
C GLY A 441 14.17 21.27 20.70
N ILE A 442 14.17 22.07 19.63
CA ILE A 442 13.79 23.50 19.59
C ILE A 442 12.53 23.73 20.44
N PHE A 443 12.64 24.62 21.43
CA PHE A 443 11.60 24.98 22.42
C PHE A 443 10.92 23.81 23.15
N THR A 444 11.47 22.60 23.07
CA THR A 444 10.98 21.43 23.81
C THR A 444 11.63 21.33 25.19
N TYR A 445 12.83 21.90 25.32
CA TYR A 445 13.58 22.00 26.57
C TYR A 445 14.05 23.44 26.78
N THR A 446 14.17 23.84 28.05
CA THR A 446 14.80 25.09 28.49
C THR A 446 16.32 24.90 28.64
N GLY A 447 17.06 26.00 28.74
CA GLY A 447 18.52 25.97 28.91
C GLY A 447 19.28 25.43 27.69
N GLN A 448 20.45 24.84 27.93
CA GLN A 448 21.45 24.46 26.91
C GLN A 448 21.53 22.94 26.62
N ARG A 449 20.46 22.19 26.95
CA ARG A 449 20.41 20.74 26.69
C ARG A 449 20.60 20.44 25.19
N TYR A 450 21.49 19.49 24.87
CA TYR A 450 21.90 19.15 23.49
C TYR A 450 22.67 20.25 22.74
N ASN A 451 23.29 21.19 23.44
CA ASN A 451 24.24 22.11 22.83
C ASN A 451 25.47 21.32 22.35
N ASP A 452 25.66 21.28 21.04
CA ASP A 452 26.75 20.57 20.36
C ASP A 452 27.83 21.52 19.84
N GLY A 453 27.86 22.77 20.30
CA GLY A 453 28.90 23.74 19.97
C GLY A 453 28.92 24.20 18.52
N ARG A 454 27.89 23.90 17.71
CA ARG A 454 27.84 24.31 16.30
C ARG A 454 27.96 25.83 16.13
N LYS A 455 28.50 26.28 14.98
CA LYS A 455 28.71 27.71 14.67
C LYS A 455 27.48 28.57 14.93
N ASP A 456 26.28 28.09 14.60
CA ASP A 456 25.04 28.85 14.82
C ASP A 456 24.81 29.23 16.30
N LEU A 457 25.23 28.40 17.26
CA LEU A 457 25.04 28.68 18.70
C LEU A 457 26.04 29.71 19.23
N GLN A 458 27.16 29.90 18.54
CA GLN A 458 28.23 30.82 18.94
C GLN A 458 27.97 32.26 18.47
N LYS A 459 27.16 32.46 17.43
CA LYS A 459 26.81 33.78 16.89
C LYS A 459 25.88 34.53 17.84
N SER A 460 26.00 35.87 17.93
CA SER A 460 25.01 36.68 18.65
C SER A 460 23.64 36.61 17.97
N LEU A 461 22.56 36.91 18.71
CA LEU A 461 21.22 36.96 18.12
C LEU A 461 21.11 38.04 17.02
N GLU A 462 21.76 39.19 17.23
CA GLU A 462 21.92 40.24 16.22
C GLU A 462 22.56 39.72 14.93
N GLN A 463 23.70 39.03 15.04
CA GLN A 463 24.38 38.47 13.87
C GLN A 463 23.49 37.45 13.15
N GLN A 464 22.82 36.58 13.91
CA GLN A 464 21.87 35.61 13.36
C GLN A 464 20.71 36.29 12.62
N PHE A 465 20.20 37.42 13.14
CA PHE A 465 19.14 38.18 12.51
C PHE A 465 19.58 38.80 11.18
N LEU A 466 20.72 39.49 11.15
CA LEU A 466 21.23 40.14 9.94
C LEU A 466 21.56 39.12 8.84
N GLU A 467 22.25 38.02 9.19
CA GLU A 467 22.51 36.94 8.23
C GLU A 467 21.23 36.26 7.73
N ALA A 468 20.19 36.21 8.56
CA ALA A 468 18.89 35.70 8.16
C ALA A 468 18.17 36.65 7.20
N VAL A 469 18.27 37.97 7.39
CA VAL A 469 17.75 38.96 6.43
C VAL A 469 18.44 38.78 5.07
N ASP A 470 19.77 38.71 5.04
CA ASP A 470 20.52 38.49 3.79
C ASP A 470 20.11 37.18 3.10
N ALA A 471 19.99 36.09 3.86
CA ALA A 471 19.58 34.81 3.31
C ALA A 471 18.14 34.85 2.73
N VAL A 472 17.21 35.54 3.39
CA VAL A 472 15.84 35.68 2.90
C VAL A 472 15.79 36.61 1.68
N ASN A 473 16.51 37.74 1.69
CA ASN A 473 16.63 38.63 0.53
C ASN A 473 17.15 37.89 -0.70
N ASN A 474 18.20 37.07 -0.54
CA ASN A 474 18.77 36.26 -1.64
C ASN A 474 17.80 35.21 -2.19
N ALA A 475 16.79 34.83 -1.41
CA ALA A 475 15.75 33.91 -1.85
C ALA A 475 14.59 34.63 -2.58
N VAL A 476 14.48 35.95 -2.51
CA VAL A 476 13.45 36.70 -3.24
C VAL A 476 13.81 36.76 -4.72
N PHE A 477 12.87 36.35 -5.57
CA PHE A 477 12.98 36.45 -7.02
C PHE A 477 11.60 36.50 -7.67
N ASP A 478 11.54 37.09 -8.86
CA ASP A 478 10.33 37.18 -9.67
C ASP A 478 10.27 36.03 -10.67
N ASN A 479 9.16 35.29 -10.68
CA ASN A 479 8.89 34.26 -11.68
C ASN A 479 7.84 34.70 -12.72
N GLY A 480 7.39 35.96 -12.66
CA GLY A 480 6.39 36.53 -13.56
C GLY A 480 4.95 36.03 -13.31
N LYS A 481 4.69 35.36 -12.18
CA LYS A 481 3.39 34.76 -11.84
C LYS A 481 2.75 35.39 -10.60
N PRO A 482 1.40 35.42 -10.50
CA PRO A 482 0.68 36.00 -9.37
C PRO A 482 0.62 35.03 -8.18
N ASN A 483 1.74 34.83 -7.49
CA ASN A 483 1.81 33.96 -6.31
C ASN A 483 1.02 34.56 -5.13
N ARG A 484 0.55 33.70 -4.21
CA ARG A 484 -0.22 34.09 -3.01
C ARG A 484 0.13 33.23 -1.80
N SER A 485 0.22 33.85 -0.63
CA SER A 485 0.31 33.19 0.67
C SER A 485 -0.97 33.44 1.49
N ARG A 486 -1.52 32.38 2.09
CA ARG A 486 -2.75 32.41 2.88
C ARG A 486 -2.54 31.80 4.25
N ASN A 487 -2.78 32.57 5.31
CA ASN A 487 -2.87 32.04 6.67
C ASN A 487 -4.32 31.64 6.99
N GLY A 488 -4.55 30.37 7.32
CA GLY A 488 -5.88 29.85 7.66
C GLY A 488 -6.00 28.34 7.47
N ASP A 489 -7.14 27.77 7.85
CA ASP A 489 -7.43 26.34 7.69
C ASP A 489 -7.52 25.95 6.20
N ALA A 490 -6.82 24.88 5.81
CA ALA A 490 -6.85 24.31 4.47
C ALA A 490 -8.27 23.91 4.02
N MET A 491 -9.12 23.53 4.96
CA MET A 491 -10.52 23.19 4.72
C MET A 491 -11.35 24.40 4.27
N ASP A 492 -10.97 25.61 4.67
CA ASP A 492 -11.70 26.85 4.39
C ASP A 492 -11.07 27.67 3.27
N LEU A 493 -9.86 27.29 2.80
CA LEU A 493 -9.18 27.94 1.67
C LEU A 493 -10.07 27.96 0.42
N ARG A 494 -10.31 29.14 -0.15
CA ARG A 494 -11.02 29.30 -1.43
C ARG A 494 -10.03 29.62 -2.52
N VAL A 495 -10.05 28.82 -3.58
CA VAL A 495 -9.25 29.02 -4.80
C VAL A 495 -10.16 28.89 -6.01
N GLU A 496 -9.97 29.76 -7.00
CA GLU A 496 -10.79 29.78 -8.23
C GLU A 496 -10.37 28.67 -9.20
N GLN A 497 -9.05 28.46 -9.33
CA GLN A 497 -8.45 27.42 -10.15
C GLN A 497 -7.28 26.79 -9.42
N ALA A 498 -7.18 25.46 -9.50
CA ALA A 498 -6.05 24.69 -9.02
C ALA A 498 -5.88 23.49 -9.95
N ASP A 499 -4.82 23.47 -10.76
CA ASP A 499 -4.55 22.35 -11.66
C ASP A 499 -3.96 21.17 -10.87
N LEU A 500 -3.14 21.48 -9.86
CA LEU A 500 -2.53 20.52 -8.94
C LEU A 500 -2.58 21.03 -7.50
N VAL A 501 -2.92 20.16 -6.57
CA VAL A 501 -2.87 20.41 -5.13
C VAL A 501 -1.86 19.46 -4.49
N TYR A 502 -0.81 20.04 -3.93
CA TYR A 502 0.15 19.35 -3.09
C TYR A 502 -0.28 19.44 -1.62
N ILE A 503 -0.25 18.32 -0.91
CA ILE A 503 -0.76 18.20 0.46
C ILE A 503 0.30 17.52 1.34
N ASP A 504 0.77 18.22 2.37
CA ASP A 504 1.74 17.71 3.35
C ASP A 504 1.24 17.89 4.79
N PRO A 505 0.18 17.17 5.19
CA PRO A 505 -0.48 17.42 6.46
C PRO A 505 0.30 16.83 7.64
N PRO A 506 0.02 17.26 8.89
CA PRO A 506 0.53 16.58 10.07
C PRO A 506 0.14 15.10 10.10
N TYR A 507 1.11 14.21 10.27
CA TYR A 507 0.87 12.76 10.24
C TYR A 507 0.33 12.25 11.57
N TYR A 508 -0.79 11.52 11.54
CA TYR A 508 -1.27 10.83 12.75
C TYR A 508 -0.49 9.52 12.95
N SER A 509 0.14 9.38 14.12
CA SER A 509 0.79 8.14 14.55
C SER A 509 0.56 7.92 16.05
N PRO A 510 0.30 6.68 16.52
CA PRO A 510 0.14 6.40 17.94
C PRO A 510 1.39 6.70 18.77
N LEU A 511 2.56 6.79 18.13
CA LEU A 511 3.87 6.87 18.77
C LEU A 511 4.51 8.26 18.72
N SER A 512 3.89 9.23 18.02
CA SER A 512 4.48 10.55 17.80
C SER A 512 3.45 11.67 17.94
N ASP A 513 3.85 12.73 18.63
CA ASP A 513 3.10 13.99 18.72
C ASP A 513 3.30 14.82 17.43
N ASN A 514 2.18 15.09 16.75
CA ASN A 514 2.08 15.86 15.52
C ASN A 514 1.55 17.29 15.74
N GLU A 515 1.57 17.79 16.98
CA GLU A 515 1.08 19.12 17.32
C GLU A 515 2.15 20.21 17.10
N TYR A 516 2.32 20.62 15.85
CA TYR A 516 3.33 21.59 15.41
C TYR A 516 3.23 22.95 16.13
N VAL A 517 2.01 23.44 16.37
CA VAL A 517 1.77 24.73 17.05
C VAL A 517 2.41 24.75 18.44
N ARG A 518 2.29 23.66 19.22
CA ARG A 518 2.89 23.58 20.56
C ARG A 518 4.40 23.38 20.49
N ARG A 519 4.88 22.61 19.52
CA ARG A 519 6.31 22.40 19.31
C ARG A 519 7.03 23.70 18.97
N TYR A 520 6.42 24.53 18.14
CA TYR A 520 6.95 25.81 17.69
C TYR A 520 6.36 27.01 18.45
N HIS A 521 5.73 26.81 19.61
CA HIS A 521 4.94 27.84 20.31
C HIS A 521 5.65 29.19 20.46
N PHE A 522 6.95 29.22 20.76
CA PHE A 522 7.67 30.49 20.92
C PHE A 522 7.72 31.28 19.60
N VAL A 523 8.12 30.64 18.50
CA VAL A 523 8.24 31.30 17.19
C VAL A 523 6.92 31.46 16.45
N GLU A 524 5.96 30.58 16.69
CA GLU A 524 4.57 30.79 16.28
C GLU A 524 3.97 31.98 17.06
N GLY A 525 4.33 32.13 18.34
CA GLY A 525 4.02 33.30 19.15
C GLY A 525 4.58 34.59 18.57
N LEU A 526 5.85 34.60 18.16
CA LEU A 526 6.45 35.74 17.47
C LEU A 526 5.66 36.14 16.21
N ALA A 527 5.32 35.17 15.36
CA ALA A 527 4.57 35.43 14.13
C ALA A 527 3.17 36.01 14.37
N ARG A 528 2.55 35.67 15.52
CA ARG A 528 1.19 36.10 15.89
C ARG A 528 1.16 37.25 16.88
N ASP A 529 2.32 37.72 17.35
CA ASP A 529 2.41 38.64 18.49
C ASP A 529 1.64 38.08 19.72
N TRP A 530 1.68 36.75 19.90
CA TRP A 530 0.92 35.99 20.90
C TRP A 530 -0.60 36.24 20.92
N LYS A 531 -1.18 36.78 19.84
CA LYS A 531 -2.63 37.03 19.75
C LYS A 531 -3.40 35.76 19.42
N GLY A 532 -4.50 35.55 20.15
CA GLY A 532 -5.41 34.42 19.95
C GLY A 532 -4.79 33.07 20.32
N VAL A 533 -3.83 33.07 21.25
CA VAL A 533 -3.25 31.85 21.83
C VAL A 533 -3.25 31.90 23.37
N GLU A 534 -3.44 30.75 24.01
CA GLU A 534 -3.41 30.60 25.47
C GLU A 534 -2.07 29.97 25.92
N ILE A 535 -1.27 30.69 26.69
CA ILE A 535 -0.01 30.20 27.27
C ILE A 535 -0.28 29.38 28.53
N GLN A 536 0.27 28.17 28.62
CA GLN A 536 0.24 27.37 29.84
C GLN A 536 1.26 27.89 30.86
N GLN A 537 0.85 28.93 31.61
CA GLN A 537 1.72 29.69 32.52
C GLN A 537 2.44 28.83 33.59
N HIS A 538 1.83 27.72 34.00
CA HIS A 538 2.37 26.79 35.00
C HIS A 538 3.47 25.85 34.44
N THR A 539 3.68 25.80 33.12
CA THR A 539 4.65 24.90 32.51
C THR A 539 6.03 25.56 32.38
N GLN A 540 7.11 24.80 32.58
CA GLN A 540 8.48 25.29 32.45
C GLN A 540 8.81 25.82 31.06
N THR A 541 8.14 25.32 30.02
CA THR A 541 8.36 25.74 28.63
C THR A 541 7.36 26.79 28.16
N LYS A 542 6.36 27.20 28.96
CA LYS A 542 5.34 28.18 28.55
C LYS A 542 4.69 27.82 27.19
N LYS A 543 4.47 26.52 26.95
CA LYS A 543 3.84 26.04 25.71
C LYS A 543 2.43 26.60 25.58
N PHE A 544 1.94 26.68 24.35
CA PHE A 544 0.51 26.91 24.14
C PHE A 544 -0.31 25.73 24.63
N LYS A 545 -1.54 26.03 25.04
CA LYS A 545 -2.59 25.03 25.19
C LYS A 545 -2.77 24.27 23.88
N SER A 546 -3.18 23.00 24.01
CA SER A 546 -3.45 22.18 22.84
C SER A 546 -4.70 22.66 22.12
N TYR A 547 -4.63 22.72 20.80
CA TYR A 547 -5.78 23.05 19.95
C TYR A 547 -6.22 21.80 19.20
N PRO A 548 -7.52 21.48 19.17
CA PRO A 548 -8.02 20.33 18.41
C PRO A 548 -7.64 20.45 16.93
N THR A 549 -7.04 19.41 16.37
CA THR A 549 -6.86 19.26 14.92
C THR A 549 -7.49 17.94 14.49
N PRO A 550 -8.13 17.86 13.30
CA PRO A 550 -8.65 16.59 12.80
C PRO A 550 -7.55 15.54 12.69
N PHE A 551 -6.29 15.94 12.48
CA PHE A 551 -5.15 15.04 12.38
C PHE A 551 -4.66 14.49 13.73
N SER A 552 -5.30 14.80 14.85
CA SER A 552 -4.95 14.22 16.17
C SER A 552 -5.50 12.82 16.40
N THR A 553 -6.41 12.33 15.55
CA THR A 553 -7.02 10.99 15.69
C THR A 553 -7.07 10.28 14.35
N ARG A 554 -7.07 8.94 14.36
CA ARG A 554 -7.20 8.14 13.12
C ARG A 554 -8.46 8.51 12.33
N LYS A 555 -9.61 8.59 13.02
CA LYS A 555 -10.89 8.91 12.40
C LYS A 555 -10.89 10.33 11.85
N GLY A 556 -10.45 11.31 12.65
CA GLY A 556 -10.39 12.69 12.20
C GLY A 556 -9.44 12.90 11.02
N ALA A 557 -8.31 12.19 10.96
CA ALA A 557 -7.39 12.25 9.83
C ALA A 557 -8.04 11.69 8.55
N ALA A 558 -8.71 10.53 8.64
CA ALA A 558 -9.44 9.95 7.52
C ALA A 558 -10.56 10.89 7.01
N ASP A 559 -11.34 11.46 7.92
CA ASP A 559 -12.43 12.40 7.59
C ASP A 559 -11.87 13.70 6.95
N ALA A 560 -10.71 14.18 7.41
CA ALA A 560 -10.03 15.34 6.82
C ALA A 560 -9.53 15.04 5.40
N PHE A 561 -8.89 13.89 5.18
CA PHE A 561 -8.46 13.49 3.84
C PHE A 561 -9.64 13.36 2.88
N ASP A 562 -10.73 12.70 3.30
CA ASP A 562 -11.94 12.57 2.49
C ASP A 562 -12.49 13.95 2.07
N ARG A 563 -12.58 14.89 3.02
CA ARG A 563 -13.04 16.26 2.75
C ARG A 563 -12.11 17.02 1.81
N LEU A 564 -10.79 16.91 1.98
CA LEU A 564 -9.81 17.56 1.09
C LEU A 564 -9.85 16.97 -0.32
N PHE A 565 -9.89 15.64 -0.46
CA PHE A 565 -9.93 14.98 -1.76
C PHE A 565 -11.24 15.30 -2.49
N LYS A 566 -12.37 15.33 -1.79
CA LYS A 566 -13.64 15.79 -2.35
C LYS A 566 -13.57 17.23 -2.83
N LYS A 567 -12.99 18.13 -2.02
CA LYS A 567 -12.88 19.56 -2.33
C LYS A 567 -12.07 19.81 -3.59
N PHE A 568 -11.00 19.05 -3.79
CA PHE A 568 -10.09 19.17 -4.92
C PHE A 568 -10.24 18.01 -5.92
N ALA A 569 -11.44 17.45 -6.04
CA ALA A 569 -11.69 16.27 -6.89
C ALA A 569 -11.34 16.52 -8.37
N ASN A 570 -11.43 17.76 -8.85
CA ASN A 570 -11.10 18.14 -10.23
C ASN A 570 -9.62 18.52 -10.46
N SER A 571 -8.79 18.53 -9.42
CA SER A 571 -7.35 18.89 -9.49
C SER A 571 -6.49 17.64 -9.35
N VAL A 572 -5.31 17.58 -9.97
CA VAL A 572 -4.35 16.51 -9.63
C VAL A 572 -3.95 16.63 -8.17
N LEU A 573 -3.97 15.53 -7.42
CA LEU A 573 -3.62 15.49 -6.01
C LEU A 573 -2.27 14.81 -5.85
N ILE A 574 -1.37 15.43 -5.10
CA ILE A 574 -0.13 14.82 -4.63
C ILE A 574 -0.08 14.95 -3.12
N VAL A 575 -0.07 13.82 -2.41
CA VAL A 575 0.03 13.78 -0.95
C VAL A 575 1.35 13.16 -0.55
N SER A 576 2.18 13.91 0.18
CA SER A 576 3.33 13.32 0.87
C SER A 576 2.91 12.77 2.20
N TYR A 577 3.20 11.49 2.45
CA TYR A 577 2.79 10.83 3.68
C TYR A 577 3.78 9.74 4.11
N SER A 578 4.01 9.62 5.42
CA SER A 578 4.95 8.62 5.96
C SER A 578 4.32 7.23 6.06
N SER A 579 5.08 6.20 5.69
CA SER A 579 4.68 4.78 5.74
C SER A 579 4.27 4.25 7.12
N ASN A 580 4.69 4.91 8.20
CA ASN A 580 4.36 4.53 9.58
C ASN A 580 3.14 5.29 10.16
N SER A 581 2.42 6.03 9.31
CA SER A 581 1.31 6.89 9.71
C SER A 581 -0.03 6.28 9.33
N LEU A 582 -1.09 6.78 9.96
CA LEU A 582 -2.47 6.37 9.69
C LEU A 582 -3.26 7.56 9.12
N PRO A 583 -4.14 7.41 8.11
CA PRO A 583 -4.56 6.16 7.47
C PRO A 583 -3.41 5.38 6.81
N THR A 584 -3.51 4.05 6.82
CA THR A 584 -2.55 3.15 6.14
C THR A 584 -2.51 3.43 4.64
N GLN A 585 -1.51 2.91 3.94
CA GLN A 585 -1.41 3.03 2.48
C GLN A 585 -2.70 2.59 1.77
N ASP A 586 -3.24 1.41 2.10
CA ASP A 586 -4.46 0.88 1.50
C ASP A 586 -5.69 1.77 1.80
N GLU A 587 -5.79 2.29 3.02
CA GLU A 587 -6.86 3.21 3.40
C GLU A 587 -6.75 4.55 2.66
N MET A 588 -5.54 5.09 2.49
CA MET A 588 -5.31 6.33 1.74
C MET A 588 -5.67 6.17 0.27
N VAL A 589 -5.25 5.06 -0.35
CA VAL A 589 -5.65 4.72 -1.73
C VAL A 589 -7.16 4.60 -1.84
N ALA A 590 -7.81 3.89 -0.91
CA ALA A 590 -9.26 3.73 -0.91
C ALA A 590 -10.00 5.06 -0.74
N LEU A 591 -9.49 5.98 0.09
CA LEU A 591 -10.06 7.32 0.26
C LEU A 591 -9.93 8.16 -1.01
N MET A 592 -8.75 8.15 -1.64
CA MET A 592 -8.47 8.92 -2.85
C MET A 592 -9.25 8.39 -4.06
N ALA A 593 -9.38 7.06 -4.19
CA ALA A 593 -10.09 6.39 -5.29
C ALA A 593 -11.60 6.66 -5.31
N LYS A 594 -12.18 7.24 -4.24
CA LYS A 594 -13.56 7.73 -4.25
C LYS A 594 -13.77 8.91 -5.20
N TYR A 595 -12.70 9.67 -5.47
CA TYR A 595 -12.75 10.95 -6.17
C TYR A 595 -11.83 10.98 -7.39
N LYS A 596 -11.04 9.93 -7.64
CA LYS A 596 -10.02 9.84 -8.67
C LYS A 596 -10.15 8.54 -9.46
N GLU A 597 -10.01 8.65 -10.78
CA GLU A 597 -10.03 7.49 -11.67
C GLU A 597 -8.73 6.69 -11.54
N HIS A 598 -7.60 7.38 -11.42
CA HIS A 598 -6.30 6.77 -11.22
C HIS A 598 -5.70 7.20 -9.88
N VAL A 599 -5.24 6.21 -9.11
CA VAL A 599 -4.50 6.43 -7.86
C VAL A 599 -3.23 5.59 -7.89
N GLU A 600 -2.09 6.25 -7.75
CA GLU A 600 -0.78 5.63 -7.70
C GLU A 600 -0.07 5.96 -6.40
N VAL A 601 0.71 5.00 -5.89
CA VAL A 601 1.55 5.20 -4.71
C VAL A 601 3.00 5.04 -5.14
N ILE A 602 3.77 6.11 -4.94
CA ILE A 602 5.17 6.13 -5.29
C ILE A 602 5.99 6.08 -4.00
N PRO A 603 6.70 4.97 -3.73
CA PRO A 603 7.63 4.90 -2.61
C PRO A 603 8.88 5.74 -2.92
N VAL A 604 9.27 6.55 -1.95
CA VAL A 604 10.53 7.29 -1.95
C VAL A 604 11.37 6.79 -0.78
N ASP A 605 12.55 6.27 -1.09
CA ASP A 605 13.50 5.75 -0.10
C ASP A 605 14.06 6.90 0.76
N TYR A 606 13.31 7.27 1.79
CA TYR A 606 13.65 8.36 2.68
C TYR A 606 13.83 7.87 4.11
N ARG A 607 15.08 7.69 4.54
CA ARG A 607 15.39 7.36 5.94
C ARG A 607 15.28 8.61 6.82
N TYR A 608 14.27 8.64 7.68
CA TYR A 608 14.23 9.60 8.78
C TYR A 608 15.38 9.34 9.75
N SER A 609 16.25 10.33 9.97
CA SER A 609 17.26 10.28 11.03
C SER A 609 16.61 10.56 12.38
N PHE A 610 15.93 9.57 12.96
CA PHE A 610 15.52 9.65 14.36
C PHE A 610 16.76 9.43 15.25
N GLY A 611 16.95 10.28 16.26
CA GLY A 611 17.98 10.07 17.27
C GLY A 611 17.67 8.80 18.06
N ASN A 612 18.55 7.81 18.00
CA ASN A 612 18.43 6.56 18.72
C ASN A 612 18.29 6.82 20.23
N GLN A 613 17.20 6.35 20.85
CA GLN A 613 17.27 5.91 22.24
C GLN A 613 17.96 4.54 22.25
N GLY A 614 19.01 4.41 23.04
CA GLY A 614 20.04 3.36 22.95
C GLY A 614 19.61 1.91 23.22
N ASP A 615 18.33 1.60 23.45
CA ASP A 615 17.93 0.28 23.98
C ASP A 615 16.97 -0.54 23.11
N ALA A 616 16.60 -0.10 21.90
CA ALA A 616 15.75 -0.90 21.02
C ALA A 616 16.59 -1.81 20.10
N LYS A 617 16.88 -3.04 20.56
CA LYS A 617 17.43 -4.14 19.74
C LYS A 617 16.39 -4.70 18.74
N THR A 618 15.90 -3.87 17.82
CA THR A 618 15.20 -4.35 16.62
C THR A 618 15.63 -3.55 15.39
N HIS A 619 16.19 -4.25 14.39
CA HIS A 619 16.59 -3.69 13.10
C HIS A 619 15.39 -3.37 12.18
N ARG A 620 14.34 -2.68 12.68
CA ARG A 620 13.12 -2.38 11.90
C ARG A 620 12.70 -0.90 11.93
N ASN A 621 13.60 0.02 11.60
CA ASN A 621 13.29 1.45 11.48
C ASN A 621 13.54 2.01 10.06
N SER A 622 13.25 1.23 9.01
CA SER A 622 13.15 1.77 7.64
C SER A 622 11.75 2.36 7.45
N VAL A 623 11.58 3.62 7.82
CA VAL A 623 10.41 4.41 7.40
C VAL A 623 10.66 4.84 5.95
N GLN A 624 9.71 4.60 5.05
CA GLN A 624 9.66 5.18 3.71
C GLN A 624 8.67 6.35 3.67
N GLU A 625 8.90 7.30 2.77
CA GLU A 625 7.90 8.32 2.42
C GLU A 625 7.13 7.85 1.18
N TYR A 626 5.81 8.03 1.17
CA TYR A 626 4.98 7.78 0.01
C TYR A 626 4.52 9.10 -0.61
N LEU A 627 4.53 9.17 -1.93
CA LEU A 627 3.77 10.15 -2.70
C LEU A 627 2.51 9.45 -3.24
N PHE A 628 1.35 9.76 -2.67
CA PHE A 628 0.06 9.33 -3.22
C PHE A 628 -0.35 10.31 -4.31
N VAL A 629 -0.63 9.82 -5.50
CA VAL A 629 -0.94 10.63 -6.66
C VAL A 629 -2.29 10.23 -7.21
N GLY A 630 -3.23 11.17 -7.20
CA GLY A 630 -4.59 10.96 -7.69
C GLY A 630 -4.89 11.92 -8.83
N PHE A 631 -5.21 11.41 -10.01
CA PHE A 631 -5.49 12.21 -11.20
C PHE A 631 -6.73 11.77 -11.95
#